data_AF-A0A1A9QEP9-F1
#
_entry.id   AF-A0A1A9QEP9-F1
#
_cell.length_a   1.000
_cell.length_b   1.000
_cell.length_c   1.000
_cell.angle_alpha   90.00
_cell.angle_beta   90.00
_cell.angle_gamma   90.00
#
_symmetry.space_group_name_H-M   'P 1'
#
loop_
_entity.id
_entity.type
_entity.pdbx_description
1 polymer ?
#
loop_
_entity_poly.entity_id
_entity_poly.type
_entity_poly.pdbx_seq_one_letter_code
_entity_poly.pdbx_strand_id
1 'polypeptide(L)'
;MRRSIGRTLRSYCKKKFLGQISFLSENENDIVILSSFIFVSCSLMCRKGKEEYMDFDWKPYFRSFSFKHLDSFIICAIRYLLDNGKISKDKEPLIRSNFRDIKSNFREQYIYSLVYRKAKELDENVDFDSYIALLDIALKINGVHKNEIPKDSSRVMRLVSYSSEWKKRAFKLFGNKAEYVNYAFFVNLDK
;
A
#
# COMPACT_ATOMS: atom_id res chain seq x y z
N MET A 1 6.91 -0.59 -20.64
CA MET A 1 6.45 -0.50 -19.23
C MET A 1 7.03 0.77 -18.65
N ARG A 2 6.19 1.77 -18.38
CA ARG A 2 6.56 3.03 -17.72
C ARG A 2 7.11 2.72 -16.32
N ARG A 3 8.06 3.51 -15.82
CA ARG A 3 8.77 3.43 -14.52
C ARG A 3 8.01 2.64 -13.43
N SER A 4 8.73 1.79 -12.70
CA SER A 4 8.23 1.08 -11.50
C SER A 4 7.34 1.95 -10.62
N ILE A 5 6.27 1.34 -10.11
CA ILE A 5 5.31 1.96 -9.19
C ILE A 5 6.05 2.50 -7.97
N GLY A 6 6.97 1.70 -7.41
CA GLY A 6 7.79 2.08 -6.27
C GLY A 6 8.68 3.30 -6.56
N ARG A 7 9.36 3.33 -7.72
CA ARG A 7 10.19 4.49 -8.12
C ARG A 7 9.37 5.76 -8.32
N THR A 8 8.21 5.62 -8.95
CA THR A 8 7.32 6.75 -9.20
C THR A 8 6.76 7.31 -7.89
N LEU A 9 6.25 6.45 -7.00
CA LEU A 9 5.80 6.83 -5.66
C LEU A 9 6.91 7.45 -4.84
N ARG A 10 8.12 6.88 -4.84
CA ARG A 10 9.26 7.43 -4.13
C ARG A 10 9.62 8.84 -4.60
N SER A 11 9.77 9.02 -5.92
CA SER A 11 10.09 10.35 -6.47
C SER A 11 8.99 11.37 -6.16
N TYR A 12 7.72 10.94 -6.20
CA TYR A 12 6.59 11.80 -5.92
C TYR A 12 6.52 12.17 -4.43
N CYS A 13 6.64 11.18 -3.54
CA CYS A 13 6.70 11.32 -2.09
C CYS A 13 7.82 12.29 -1.67
N LYS A 14 9.04 12.12 -2.20
CA LYS A 14 10.16 13.04 -1.94
C LYS A 14 9.82 14.49 -2.27
N LYS A 15 9.27 14.74 -3.46
CA LYS A 15 9.00 16.10 -3.96
C LYS A 15 7.81 16.77 -3.26
N LYS A 16 6.74 16.02 -2.99
CA LYS A 16 5.46 16.57 -2.54
C LYS A 16 5.25 16.49 -1.03
N PHE A 17 5.81 15.48 -0.37
CA PHE A 17 5.55 15.21 1.06
C PHE A 17 6.80 15.46 1.89
N LEU A 18 7.91 14.78 1.59
CA LEU A 18 9.12 14.89 2.42
C LEU A 18 9.77 16.28 2.34
N GLY A 19 9.65 16.96 1.21
CA GLY A 19 10.08 18.36 1.06
C GLY A 19 9.25 19.35 1.89
N GLN A 20 8.03 19.00 2.31
CA GLN A 20 7.19 19.84 3.17
C GLN A 20 7.33 19.45 4.65
N ILE A 21 7.57 18.17 4.93
CA ILE A 21 7.65 17.63 6.28
C ILE A 21 8.86 16.72 6.41
N SER A 22 9.96 17.25 6.93
CA SER A 22 11.27 16.56 6.96
C SER A 22 11.28 15.28 7.79
N PHE A 23 10.60 15.24 8.94
CA PHE A 23 10.59 14.05 9.81
C PHE A 23 9.96 12.82 9.14
N LEU A 24 9.13 12.98 8.10
CA LEU A 24 8.57 11.85 7.36
C LEU A 24 9.66 11.06 6.62
N SER A 25 10.85 11.63 6.42
CA SER A 25 11.98 10.94 5.78
C SER A 25 12.44 9.71 6.55
N GLU A 26 12.29 9.70 7.87
CA GLU A 26 12.56 8.54 8.74
C GLU A 26 11.70 7.33 8.37
N ASN A 27 10.52 7.58 7.80
CA ASN A 27 9.54 6.57 7.40
C ASN A 27 9.37 6.49 5.87
N GLU A 28 10.28 7.05 5.07
CA GLU A 28 10.14 7.12 3.60
C GLU A 28 9.86 5.74 2.98
N ASN A 29 10.62 4.72 3.39
CA ASN A 29 10.48 3.38 2.84
C ASN A 29 9.12 2.76 3.18
N ASP A 30 8.67 2.91 4.41
CA ASP A 30 7.39 2.37 4.87
C ASP A 30 6.23 3.08 4.19
N ILE A 31 6.31 4.41 4.03
CA ILE A 31 5.34 5.20 3.28
C ILE A 31 5.25 4.70 1.83
N VAL A 32 6.38 4.52 1.14
CA VAL A 32 6.40 4.08 -0.26
C VAL A 32 5.83 2.68 -0.41
N ILE A 33 6.16 1.76 0.50
CA ILE A 33 5.71 0.37 0.44
C ILE A 33 4.21 0.25 0.68
N LEU A 34 3.72 0.88 1.75
CA LEU A 34 2.28 0.93 2.02
C LEU A 34 1.54 1.60 0.87
N SER A 35 2.02 2.75 0.38
CA SER A 35 1.38 3.45 -0.75
C SER A 35 1.33 2.58 -2.01
N SER A 36 2.40 1.81 -2.27
CA SER A 36 2.47 0.89 -3.40
C SER A 36 1.47 -0.25 -3.25
N PHE A 37 1.40 -0.85 -2.06
CA PHE A 37 0.46 -1.92 -1.80
C PHE A 37 -0.98 -1.42 -1.92
N ILE A 38 -1.31 -0.29 -1.29
CA ILE A 38 -2.65 0.30 -1.36
C ILE A 38 -3.01 0.63 -2.82
N PHE A 39 -2.10 1.20 -3.59
CA PHE A 39 -2.34 1.45 -5.02
C PHE A 39 -2.65 0.16 -5.80
N VAL A 40 -1.86 -0.89 -5.60
CA VAL A 40 -2.03 -2.19 -6.28
C VAL A 40 -3.33 -2.87 -5.87
N SER A 41 -3.57 -3.01 -4.58
CA SER A 41 -4.75 -3.69 -4.02
C SER A 41 -6.02 -3.00 -4.49
N CYS A 42 -6.07 -1.67 -4.40
CA CYS A 42 -7.26 -0.89 -4.76
C CYS A 42 -7.53 -0.94 -6.26
N SER A 43 -6.48 -0.88 -7.08
CA SER A 43 -6.61 -1.03 -8.53
C SER A 43 -7.30 -2.35 -8.88
N LEU A 44 -6.91 -3.44 -8.22
CA LEU A 44 -7.44 -4.79 -8.45
C LEU A 44 -8.82 -5.04 -7.82
N MET A 45 -9.18 -4.28 -6.78
CA MET A 45 -10.52 -4.27 -6.18
C MET A 45 -11.55 -3.48 -7.00
N CYS A 46 -11.14 -2.42 -7.73
CA CYS A 46 -12.04 -1.53 -8.49
C CYS A 46 -12.59 -2.08 -9.82
N ARG A 47 -12.62 -3.40 -10.05
CA ARG A 47 -13.24 -3.95 -11.28
C ARG A 47 -13.87 -5.31 -11.02
N LYS A 48 -15.19 -5.36 -11.19
CA LYS A 48 -16.03 -6.56 -11.27
C LYS A 48 -16.27 -6.91 -12.74
N GLY A 49 -15.22 -7.20 -13.50
CA GLY A 49 -15.40 -7.82 -14.81
C GLY A 49 -15.90 -9.25 -14.65
N LYS A 50 -16.78 -9.74 -15.54
CA LYS A 50 -17.12 -11.16 -15.68
C LYS A 50 -15.88 -11.92 -16.20
N GLU A 51 -14.87 -12.05 -15.37
CA GLU A 51 -13.61 -12.65 -15.78
C GLU A 51 -13.68 -14.14 -15.52
N GLU A 52 -13.75 -14.90 -16.61
CA GLU A 52 -13.47 -16.32 -16.62
C GLU A 52 -11.96 -16.52 -16.43
N TYR A 53 -11.58 -17.65 -15.82
CA TYR A 53 -10.23 -17.96 -15.34
C TYR A 53 -9.09 -17.78 -16.37
N MET A 54 -9.38 -17.71 -17.67
CA MET A 54 -8.38 -17.73 -18.74
C MET A 54 -8.11 -16.37 -19.42
N ASP A 55 -8.91 -15.32 -19.18
CA ASP A 55 -8.82 -14.04 -19.91
C ASP A 55 -8.50 -12.81 -19.03
N PHE A 56 -7.85 -13.03 -17.88
CA PHE A 56 -7.51 -11.93 -16.97
C PHE A 56 -6.37 -11.03 -17.51
N ASP A 57 -6.69 -9.84 -18.02
CA ASP A 57 -5.72 -8.77 -18.28
C ASP A 57 -5.66 -7.79 -17.09
N TRP A 58 -4.50 -7.73 -16.44
CA TRP A 58 -4.27 -6.87 -15.27
C TRP A 58 -4.04 -5.39 -15.66
N LYS A 59 -3.59 -5.08 -16.88
CA LYS A 59 -3.21 -3.70 -17.25
C LYS A 59 -4.39 -2.71 -17.17
N PRO A 60 -5.62 -3.06 -17.59
CA PRO A 60 -6.79 -2.22 -17.42
C PRO A 60 -7.10 -1.84 -15.96
N TYR A 61 -6.81 -2.70 -14.99
CA TYR A 61 -7.07 -2.43 -13.57
C TYR A 61 -6.25 -1.24 -13.05
N PHE A 62 -5.02 -1.07 -13.55
CA PHE A 62 -4.17 0.08 -13.22
C PHE A 62 -4.55 1.36 -13.98
N ARG A 63 -5.54 1.32 -14.88
CA ARG A 63 -6.12 2.53 -15.49
C ARG A 63 -7.15 3.19 -14.58
N SER A 64 -7.64 2.48 -13.55
CA SER A 64 -8.63 3.00 -12.59
C SER A 64 -8.08 4.19 -11.82
N PHE A 65 -6.78 4.19 -11.53
CA PHE A 65 -6.10 5.28 -10.82
C PHE A 65 -4.95 5.86 -11.65
N SER A 66 -5.09 7.13 -12.03
CA SER A 66 -4.00 7.92 -12.64
C SER A 66 -3.02 8.47 -11.59
N PHE A 67 -1.87 9.01 -12.06
CA PHE A 67 -0.87 9.66 -11.21
C PHE A 67 -1.40 10.85 -10.39
N LYS A 68 -2.54 11.44 -10.77
CA LYS A 68 -3.18 12.51 -9.98
C LYS A 68 -3.74 12.01 -8.64
N HIS A 69 -3.83 10.70 -8.45
CA HIS A 69 -4.35 10.09 -7.23
C HIS A 69 -3.24 9.62 -6.27
N LEU A 70 -1.96 9.79 -6.62
CA LEU A 70 -0.84 9.36 -5.76
C LEU A 70 -0.88 9.98 -4.36
N ASP A 71 -1.29 11.24 -4.25
CA ASP A 71 -1.46 11.91 -2.94
C ASP A 71 -2.35 11.09 -2.00
N SER A 72 -3.46 10.56 -2.50
CA SER A 72 -4.44 9.81 -1.70
C SER A 72 -3.87 8.51 -1.11
N PHE A 73 -3.01 7.83 -1.86
CA PHE A 73 -2.34 6.60 -1.40
C PHE A 73 -1.25 6.91 -0.37
N ILE A 74 -0.50 7.99 -0.58
CA ILE A 74 0.54 8.45 0.35
C ILE A 74 -0.07 8.92 1.67
N ILE A 75 -1.16 9.70 1.61
CA ILE A 75 -1.86 10.14 2.82
C ILE A 75 -2.46 8.94 3.57
N CYS A 76 -2.97 7.92 2.87
CA CYS A 76 -3.39 6.66 3.52
C CYS A 76 -2.22 5.99 4.26
N ALA A 77 -1.06 5.88 3.61
CA ALA A 77 0.12 5.29 4.22
C ALA A 77 0.57 6.07 5.47
N ILE A 78 0.60 7.41 5.41
CA ILE A 78 0.94 8.26 6.56
C ILE A 78 -0.07 8.07 7.70
N ARG A 79 -1.37 8.07 7.41
CA ARG A 79 -2.41 7.82 8.43
C ARG A 79 -2.29 6.43 9.05
N TYR A 80 -1.99 5.41 8.25
CA TYR A 80 -1.73 4.06 8.75
C TYR A 80 -0.57 4.04 9.75
N LEU A 81 0.54 4.69 9.41
CA LEU A 81 1.73 4.75 10.26
C LEU A 81 1.48 5.54 11.56
N LEU A 82 0.66 6.59 11.52
CA LEU A 82 0.23 7.32 12.72
C LEU A 82 -0.64 6.44 13.64
N ASP A 83 -1.62 5.73 13.09
CA ASP A 83 -2.52 4.87 13.86
C ASP A 83 -1.76 3.72 14.55
N ASN A 84 -0.71 3.23 13.91
CA ASN A 84 0.11 2.12 14.41
C ASN A 84 1.35 2.59 15.20
N GLY A 85 1.46 3.88 15.52
CA GLY A 85 2.54 4.43 16.36
C GLY A 85 3.94 4.40 15.71
N LYS A 86 4.04 4.18 14.40
CA LYS A 86 5.30 4.29 13.64
C LYS A 86 5.71 5.74 13.41
N ILE A 87 4.73 6.62 13.30
CA ILE A 87 4.91 8.07 13.41
C ILE A 87 4.32 8.50 14.76
N SER A 88 5.07 9.27 15.52
CA SER A 88 4.64 9.72 16.83
C SER A 88 3.41 10.64 16.75
N LYS A 89 2.46 10.46 17.67
CA LYS A 89 1.16 11.18 17.66
C LYS A 89 1.31 12.70 17.84
N ASP A 90 2.37 13.18 18.49
CA ASP A 90 2.67 14.62 18.60
C ASP A 90 2.89 15.29 17.24
N LYS A 91 3.22 14.50 16.20
CA LYS A 91 3.40 14.99 14.84
C LYS A 91 2.10 15.17 14.07
N GLU A 92 0.98 14.64 14.56
CA GLU A 92 -0.31 14.69 13.86
C GLU A 92 -0.79 16.12 13.55
N PRO A 93 -0.70 17.12 14.45
CA PRO A 93 -1.09 18.50 14.14
C PRO A 93 -0.30 19.10 12.96
N LEU A 94 1.00 18.81 12.87
CA LEU A 94 1.86 19.29 11.79
C LEU A 94 1.53 18.62 10.46
N ILE A 95 1.15 17.34 10.49
CA ILE A 95 0.68 16.61 9.30
C ILE A 95 -0.66 17.19 8.83
N ARG A 96 -1.59 17.48 9.76
CA ARG A 96 -2.90 18.09 9.46
C ARG A 96 -2.79 19.49 8.86
N SER A 97 -1.84 20.31 9.33
CA SER A 97 -1.66 21.67 8.80
C SER A 97 -1.13 21.69 7.36
N ASN A 98 -0.34 20.67 6.98
CA ASN A 98 0.22 20.53 5.63
C ASN A 98 -0.69 19.73 4.69
N PHE A 99 -1.49 18.80 5.21
CA PHE A 99 -2.40 17.96 4.41
C PHE A 99 -3.85 18.12 4.89
N ARG A 100 -4.57 19.05 4.26
CA ARG A 100 -5.94 19.46 4.65
C ARG A 100 -6.97 18.32 4.71
N ASP A 101 -6.71 17.20 4.05
CA ASP A 101 -7.68 16.10 3.91
C ASP A 101 -7.37 14.85 4.75
N ILE A 102 -6.39 14.91 5.66
CA ILE A 102 -6.08 13.73 6.49
C ILE A 102 -7.21 13.45 7.50
N LYS A 103 -7.75 12.24 7.48
CA LYS A 103 -8.89 11.80 8.32
C LYS A 103 -8.44 11.41 9.73
N SER A 104 -9.42 11.11 10.60
CA SER A 104 -9.15 10.81 12.02
C SER A 104 -8.44 9.47 12.19
N ASN A 105 -8.78 8.49 11.35
CA ASN A 105 -8.23 7.14 11.36
C ASN A 105 -8.03 6.61 9.93
N PHE A 106 -7.30 5.51 9.83
CA PHE A 106 -6.93 4.89 8.57
C PHE A 106 -8.14 4.38 7.80
N ARG A 107 -9.18 3.85 8.48
CA ARG A 107 -10.40 3.37 7.82
C ARG A 107 -11.11 4.50 7.08
N GLU A 108 -11.33 5.63 7.76
CA GLU A 108 -11.88 6.83 7.13
C GLU A 108 -11.00 7.35 6.01
N GLN A 109 -9.68 7.37 6.20
CA GLN A 109 -8.74 7.82 5.18
C GLN A 109 -8.78 6.91 3.95
N TYR A 110 -8.80 5.60 4.14
CA TYR A 110 -8.90 4.59 3.09
C TYR A 110 -10.20 4.78 2.29
N ILE A 111 -11.34 4.89 2.99
CA ILE A 111 -12.63 5.17 2.37
C ILE A 111 -12.58 6.50 1.60
N TYR A 112 -12.08 7.58 2.21
CA TYR A 112 -11.99 8.88 1.54
C TYR A 112 -11.10 8.84 0.28
N SER A 113 -9.96 8.18 0.37
CA SER A 113 -8.99 8.07 -0.73
C SER A 113 -9.49 7.21 -1.91
N LEU A 114 -10.39 6.27 -1.66
CA LEU A 114 -10.76 5.21 -2.62
C LEU A 114 -12.25 5.19 -2.96
N VAL A 115 -13.11 5.18 -1.94
CA VAL A 115 -14.56 5.16 -2.09
C VAL A 115 -15.04 6.48 -2.68
N TYR A 116 -14.57 7.64 -2.21
CA TYR A 116 -15.08 8.90 -2.76
C TYR A 116 -14.77 9.09 -4.27
N ARG A 117 -13.67 8.50 -4.77
CA ARG A 117 -13.23 8.69 -6.17
C ARG A 117 -13.75 7.62 -7.13
N LYS A 118 -14.06 6.41 -6.65
CA LYS A 118 -14.49 5.26 -7.45
C LYS A 118 -15.53 4.35 -6.77
N ALA A 119 -16.32 4.87 -5.82
CA ALA A 119 -17.30 4.12 -4.98
C ALA A 119 -18.12 3.09 -5.76
N LYS A 120 -18.64 3.47 -6.92
CA LYS A 120 -19.53 2.62 -7.73
C LYS A 120 -18.86 1.36 -8.28
N GLU A 121 -17.53 1.29 -8.27
CA GLU A 121 -16.72 0.20 -8.82
C GLU A 121 -16.04 -0.64 -7.71
N LEU A 122 -16.16 -0.25 -6.44
CA LEU A 122 -15.50 -0.93 -5.32
C LEU A 122 -16.33 -2.12 -4.84
N ASP A 123 -15.68 -3.21 -4.47
CA ASP A 123 -16.34 -4.26 -3.71
C ASP A 123 -16.51 -3.81 -2.25
N GLU A 124 -17.75 -3.61 -1.80
CA GLU A 124 -18.05 -3.13 -0.45
C GLU A 124 -17.81 -4.20 0.63
N ASN A 125 -17.61 -5.46 0.23
CA ASN A 125 -17.42 -6.61 1.12
C ASN A 125 -15.95 -6.92 1.47
N VAL A 126 -15.04 -5.95 1.30
CA VAL A 126 -13.62 -6.14 1.66
C VAL A 126 -13.50 -6.33 3.17
N ASP A 127 -13.02 -7.50 3.59
CA ASP A 127 -12.62 -7.79 4.97
C ASP A 127 -11.46 -6.86 5.37
N PHE A 128 -11.82 -5.75 6.01
CA PHE A 128 -10.90 -4.67 6.35
C PHE A 128 -9.83 -5.13 7.35
N ASP A 129 -10.17 -6.02 8.28
CA ASP A 129 -9.20 -6.53 9.26
C ASP A 129 -8.14 -7.40 8.58
N SER A 130 -8.56 -8.24 7.62
CA SER A 130 -7.62 -8.98 6.77
C SER A 130 -6.74 -8.05 5.93
N TYR A 131 -7.28 -6.93 5.46
CA TYR A 131 -6.54 -5.92 4.70
C TYR A 131 -5.49 -5.20 5.56
N ILE A 132 -5.83 -4.80 6.79
CA ILE A 132 -4.90 -4.22 7.76
C ILE A 132 -3.77 -5.19 8.08
N ALA A 133 -4.09 -6.47 8.29
CA ALA A 133 -3.07 -7.48 8.53
C ALA A 133 -2.10 -7.62 7.34
N LEU A 134 -2.57 -7.50 6.09
CA LEU A 134 -1.69 -7.50 4.93
C LEU A 134 -0.77 -6.28 4.88
N LEU A 135 -1.24 -5.08 5.26
CA LEU A 135 -0.39 -3.88 5.37
C LEU A 135 0.73 -4.07 6.41
N ASP A 136 0.41 -4.64 7.57
CA ASP A 136 1.39 -4.97 8.60
C ASP A 136 2.42 -6.02 8.11
N ILE A 137 1.95 -7.07 7.45
CA ILE A 137 2.84 -8.10 6.87
C ILE A 137 3.74 -7.51 5.78
N ALA A 138 3.24 -6.59 4.94
CA ALA A 138 4.07 -5.91 3.94
C ALA A 138 5.26 -5.17 4.60
N LEU A 139 5.01 -4.45 5.70
CA LEU A 139 6.06 -3.77 6.46
C LEU A 139 7.03 -4.77 7.08
N LYS A 140 6.54 -5.85 7.69
CA LYS A 140 7.36 -6.92 8.29
C LYS A 140 8.25 -7.60 7.26
N ILE A 141 7.72 -7.96 6.09
CA ILE A 141 8.49 -8.54 4.98
C ILE A 141 9.61 -7.58 4.57
N ASN A 142 9.29 -6.30 4.36
CA ASN A 142 10.30 -5.32 3.97
C ASN A 142 11.36 -5.09 5.06
N GLY A 143 10.95 -5.01 6.33
CA GLY A 143 11.84 -4.82 7.46
C GLY A 143 12.84 -5.97 7.57
N VAL A 144 12.37 -7.21 7.49
CA VAL A 144 13.25 -8.39 7.51
C VAL A 144 14.20 -8.39 6.32
N HIS A 145 13.67 -8.19 5.10
CA HIS A 145 14.45 -8.23 3.87
C HIS A 145 15.55 -7.16 3.83
N LYS A 146 15.23 -5.91 4.18
CA LYS A 146 16.19 -4.79 4.05
C LYS A 146 17.08 -4.59 5.26
N ASN A 147 16.60 -4.88 6.47
CA ASN A 147 17.29 -4.48 7.70
C ASN A 147 17.82 -5.65 8.52
N GLU A 148 17.19 -6.82 8.46
CA GLU A 148 17.56 -7.98 9.28
C GLU A 148 18.45 -8.97 8.53
N ILE A 149 18.03 -9.46 7.35
CA ILE A 149 18.78 -10.48 6.60
C ILE A 149 20.22 -10.06 6.27
N PRO A 150 20.50 -8.81 5.87
CA PRO A 150 21.89 -8.38 5.62
C PRO A 150 22.79 -8.46 6.87
N LYS A 151 22.21 -8.48 8.07
CA LYS A 151 22.93 -8.57 9.35
C LYS A 151 22.99 -10.00 9.88
N ASP A 152 21.95 -10.79 9.62
CA ASP A 152 21.77 -12.14 10.15
C ASP A 152 20.94 -12.97 9.16
N SER A 153 21.60 -13.87 8.42
CA SER A 153 20.97 -14.68 7.39
C SER A 153 19.93 -15.67 7.95
N SER A 154 20.01 -16.03 9.24
CA SER A 154 19.01 -16.91 9.89
C SER A 154 17.61 -16.27 9.93
N ARG A 155 17.55 -14.93 9.81
CA ARG A 155 16.30 -14.17 9.74
C ARG A 155 15.47 -14.48 8.50
N VAL A 156 16.03 -15.18 7.51
CA VAL A 156 15.29 -15.70 6.36
C VAL A 156 14.08 -16.55 6.77
N MET A 157 14.15 -17.28 7.90
CA MET A 157 13.02 -18.08 8.37
C MET A 157 11.82 -17.22 8.79
N ARG A 158 12.07 -16.00 9.30
CA ARG A 158 10.99 -15.03 9.57
C ARG A 158 10.35 -14.54 8.28
N LEU A 159 11.16 -14.28 7.26
CA LEU A 159 10.65 -13.90 5.94
C LEU A 159 9.78 -15.00 5.34
N VAL A 160 10.17 -16.27 5.47
CA VAL A 160 9.35 -17.42 5.01
C VAL A 160 8.02 -17.48 5.75
N SER A 161 8.02 -17.27 7.08
CA SER A 161 6.81 -17.24 7.89
C SER A 161 5.85 -16.12 7.46
N TYR A 162 6.35 -14.88 7.36
CA TYR A 162 5.55 -13.73 6.91
C TYR A 162 5.06 -13.90 5.47
N SER A 163 5.88 -14.47 4.58
CA SER A 163 5.47 -14.75 3.20
C SER A 163 4.36 -15.81 3.13
N SER A 164 4.39 -16.81 4.01
CA SER A 164 3.34 -17.83 4.11
C SER A 164 2.03 -17.23 4.63
N GLU A 165 2.11 -16.37 5.64
CA GLU A 165 0.95 -15.66 6.17
C GLU A 165 0.36 -14.69 5.13
N TRP A 166 1.21 -13.95 4.43
CA TRP A 166 0.83 -13.09 3.32
C TRP A 166 0.00 -13.86 2.29
N LYS A 167 0.53 -14.99 1.78
CA LYS A 167 -0.16 -15.78 0.74
C LYS A 167 -1.55 -16.21 1.20
N LYS A 168 -1.68 -16.73 2.42
CA LYS A 168 -2.96 -17.15 2.99
C LYS A 168 -3.96 -16.00 3.04
N ARG A 169 -3.55 -14.83 3.54
CA ARG A 169 -4.43 -13.66 3.67
C ARG A 169 -4.75 -12.99 2.33
N ALA A 170 -3.77 -12.89 1.45
CA ALA A 170 -3.95 -12.34 0.11
C ALA A 170 -4.92 -13.19 -0.70
N PHE A 171 -4.80 -14.52 -0.66
CA PHE A 171 -5.75 -15.41 -1.32
C PHE A 171 -7.15 -15.32 -0.71
N LYS A 172 -7.27 -15.23 0.62
CA LYS A 172 -8.56 -15.00 1.29
C LYS A 172 -9.24 -13.71 0.80
N LEU A 173 -8.47 -12.63 0.63
CA LEU A 173 -9.00 -11.30 0.31
C LEU A 173 -9.25 -11.08 -1.18
N PHE A 174 -8.37 -11.59 -2.03
CA PHE A 174 -8.36 -11.31 -3.48
C PHE A 174 -8.73 -12.53 -4.33
N GLY A 175 -8.91 -13.71 -3.72
CA GLY A 175 -9.06 -14.98 -4.45
C GLY A 175 -7.94 -15.16 -5.47
N ASN A 176 -8.31 -15.52 -6.69
CA ASN A 176 -7.36 -15.73 -7.79
C ASN A 176 -6.61 -14.45 -8.19
N LYS A 177 -7.13 -13.25 -7.87
CA LYS A 177 -6.43 -11.98 -8.12
C LYS A 177 -5.19 -11.81 -7.21
N ALA A 178 -5.06 -12.62 -6.16
CA ALA A 178 -3.93 -12.56 -5.23
C ALA A 178 -2.57 -12.73 -5.93
N GLU A 179 -2.48 -13.60 -6.94
CA GLU A 179 -1.21 -13.78 -7.68
C GLU A 179 -0.80 -12.51 -8.44
N TYR A 180 -1.76 -11.77 -8.98
CA TYR A 180 -1.49 -10.48 -9.61
C TYR A 180 -1.14 -9.40 -8.59
N VAL A 181 -1.76 -9.41 -7.41
CA VAL A 181 -1.33 -8.54 -6.29
C VAL A 181 0.12 -8.85 -5.95
N ASN A 182 0.47 -10.13 -5.79
CA ASN A 182 1.83 -10.57 -5.47
C ASN A 182 2.84 -10.11 -6.52
N TYR A 183 2.53 -10.35 -7.79
CA TYR A 183 3.37 -9.95 -8.92
C TYR A 183 3.49 -8.41 -9.02
N ALA A 184 2.38 -7.70 -9.00
CA ALA A 184 2.37 -6.25 -9.13
C ALA A 184 3.06 -5.56 -7.95
N PHE A 185 2.91 -6.09 -6.74
CA PHE A 185 3.54 -5.52 -5.56
C PHE A 185 5.02 -5.92 -5.47
N PHE A 186 5.35 -7.19 -5.25
CA PHE A 186 6.73 -7.58 -4.95
C PHE A 186 7.68 -7.49 -6.15
N VAL A 187 7.22 -7.80 -7.36
CA VAL A 187 8.11 -7.80 -8.54
C VAL A 187 8.32 -6.39 -9.09
N ASN A 188 7.38 -5.46 -8.89
CA ASN A 188 7.49 -4.08 -9.38
C ASN A 188 7.87 -3.04 -8.31
N LEU A 189 8.20 -3.45 -7.08
CA LEU A 189 8.70 -2.55 -6.04
C LEU A 189 10.14 -2.08 -6.28
N ASP A 190 11.02 -2.97 -6.76
CA ASP A 190 12.48 -2.71 -6.83
C ASP A 190 13.07 -2.54 -8.25
N LYS A 191 12.24 -2.63 -9.31
CA LYS A 191 12.67 -2.32 -10.69
C LYS A 191 12.49 -0.86 -11.06
#